data_AF-A0A6A6HI04-F1
#
_entry.id   AF-A0A6A6HI04-F1
#
_cell.length_a   1.000
_cell.length_b   1.000
_cell.length_c   1.000
_cell.angle_alpha   90.00
_cell.angle_beta   90.00
_cell.angle_gamma   90.00
#
_symmetry.space_group_name_H-M   'P 1'
#
loop_
_entity.id
_entity.type
_entity.pdbx_description
1 polymer ?
#
loop_
_entity_poly.entity_id
_entity_poly.type
_entity_poly.pdbx_seq_one_letter_code
_entity_poly.pdbx_strand_id
1 'polypeptide(L)'
;MAETIYQRALQGFEKALGREAVKSYLPALFAEKNLARLLEGTGRIKEAEEMYSRALAGAETVFGHGSERCQHIYERFNVLRRSSL
;
A
#
# COMPACT_ATOMS: atom_id res chain seq x y z
N MET A 1 16.23 6.41 3.45
CA MET A 1 15.86 7.71 2.87
C MET A 1 14.56 7.67 2.07
N ALA A 2 14.26 6.63 1.29
CA ALA A 2 12.99 6.55 0.54
C ALA A 2 11.74 6.31 1.42
N GLU A 3 11.84 5.51 2.48
CA GLU A 3 10.73 5.22 3.42
C GLU A 3 10.15 6.51 4.03
N THR A 4 11.01 7.38 4.57
CA THR A 4 10.61 8.65 5.19
C THR A 4 9.89 9.57 4.20
N ILE A 5 10.24 9.53 2.91
CA ILE A 5 9.58 10.32 1.87
C ILE A 5 8.14 9.85 1.68
N TYR A 6 7.91 8.53 1.56
CA TYR A 6 6.57 7.98 1.41
C TYR A 6 5.71 8.21 2.65
N GLN A 7 6.27 8.03 3.86
CA GLN A 7 5.57 8.32 5.11
C GLN A 7 5.14 9.79 5.20
N ARG A 8 6.04 10.72 4.85
CA ARG A 8 5.72 12.15 4.84
C ARG A 8 4.66 12.51 3.79
N ALA A 9 4.70 11.89 2.61
CA ALA A 9 3.69 12.08 1.58
C ALA A 9 2.31 11.61 2.07
N LEU A 10 2.23 10.43 2.68
CA LEU A 10 0.99 9.88 3.23
C LEU A 10 0.40 10.78 4.33
N GLN A 11 1.23 11.29 5.23
CA GLN A 11 0.80 12.26 6.25
C GLN A 11 0.25 13.55 5.61
N GLY A 12 0.91 14.04 4.56
CA GLY A 12 0.46 15.21 3.80
C GLY A 12 -0.90 14.98 3.14
N PHE A 13 -1.09 13.83 2.50
CA PHE A 13 -2.36 13.46 1.87
C PHE A 13 -3.49 13.30 2.90
N GLU A 14 -3.24 12.63 4.02
CA GLU A 14 -4.23 12.50 5.09
C GLU A 14 -4.62 13.88 5.65
N LYS A 15 -3.65 14.77 5.86
CA LYS A 15 -3.90 16.13 6.35
C LYS A 15 -4.73 16.96 5.37
N ALA A 16 -4.51 16.80 4.06
CA ALA A 16 -5.17 17.59 3.03
C ALA A 16 -6.57 17.07 2.67
N LEU A 17 -6.76 15.76 2.67
CA LEU A 17 -7.97 15.11 2.16
C LEU A 17 -8.86 14.55 3.28
N GLY A 18 -8.30 14.32 4.47
CA GLY A 18 -8.94 13.59 5.55
C GLY A 18 -8.78 12.07 5.42
N ARG A 19 -9.02 11.38 6.54
CA ARG A 19 -8.76 9.94 6.73
C ARG A 19 -9.56 9.01 5.82
N GLU A 20 -10.78 9.38 5.46
CA GLU A 20 -11.61 8.52 4.61
C GLU A 20 -11.28 8.70 3.13
N ALA A 21 -11.17 9.95 2.66
CA ALA A 21 -10.85 10.22 1.26
C ALA A 21 -9.44 9.75 0.86
N VAL A 22 -8.47 9.79 1.78
CA VAL A 22 -7.11 9.35 1.47
C VAL A 22 -7.02 7.84 1.16
N LYS A 23 -7.94 7.01 1.71
CA LYS A 23 -7.95 5.55 1.50
C LYS A 23 -8.27 5.12 0.07
N SER A 24 -8.84 6.00 -0.75
CA SER A 24 -9.11 5.75 -2.17
C SER A 24 -8.38 6.75 -3.09
N TYR A 25 -7.52 7.59 -2.53
CA TYR A 25 -6.75 8.55 -3.28
C TYR A 25 -5.55 7.86 -3.95
N LEU A 26 -5.54 7.80 -5.28
CA LEU A 26 -4.54 7.04 -6.05
C LEU A 26 -3.07 7.33 -5.68
N PRO A 27 -2.64 8.59 -5.50
CA PRO A 27 -1.27 8.87 -5.05
C PRO A 27 -0.93 8.32 -3.66
N ALA A 28 -1.89 8.27 -2.74
CA ALA A 28 -1.68 7.65 -1.43
C ALA A 28 -1.51 6.13 -1.58
N LEU A 29 -2.36 5.47 -2.38
CA LEU A 29 -2.26 4.02 -2.63
C LEU A 29 -0.93 3.63 -3.28
N PHE A 30 -0.43 4.44 -4.22
CA PHE A 30 0.88 4.21 -4.81
C PHE A 30 2.03 4.43 -3.81
N ALA A 31 1.91 5.41 -2.92
CA ALA A 31 2.88 5.62 -1.85
C ALA A 31 2.88 4.45 -0.86
N GLU A 32 1.71 3.93 -0.45
CA GLU A 32 1.59 2.73 0.39
C GLU A 32 2.21 1.50 -0.28
N LYS A 33 1.91 1.22 -1.55
CA LYS A 33 2.51 0.12 -2.32
C LYS A 33 4.03 0.24 -2.39
N ASN A 34 4.55 1.44 -2.64
CA ASN A 34 6.00 1.64 -2.75
C ASN A 34 6.69 1.52 -1.39
N LEU A 35 6.04 1.99 -0.32
CA LEU A 35 6.50 1.78 1.04
C LEU A 35 6.54 0.28 1.37
N ALA A 36 5.49 -0.48 1.01
CA ALA A 36 5.44 -1.93 1.19
C ALA A 36 6.63 -2.64 0.51
N ARG A 37 6.94 -2.28 -0.74
CA ARG A 37 8.11 -2.81 -1.48
C ARG A 37 9.44 -2.53 -0.78
N LEU A 38 9.60 -1.34 -0.20
CA LEU A 38 10.81 -0.98 0.54
C LEU A 38 10.95 -1.79 1.83
N LEU A 39 9.86 -1.87 2.61
CA LEU A 39 9.80 -2.63 3.86
C LEU A 39 10.14 -4.10 3.61
N GLU A 40 9.55 -4.67 2.57
CA GLU A 40 9.83 -6.02 2.11
C GLU A 40 11.32 -6.22 1.77
N GLY A 41 11.91 -5.31 0.98
CA GLY A 41 13.33 -5.35 0.64
C GLY A 41 14.27 -5.21 1.85
N THR A 42 13.76 -4.66 2.96
CA THR A 42 14.50 -4.54 4.24
C THR A 42 14.21 -5.70 5.21
N GLY A 43 13.44 -6.71 4.81
CA GLY A 43 13.09 -7.86 5.65
C GLY A 43 11.97 -7.59 6.67
N ARG A 44 11.33 -6.41 6.63
CA ARG A 44 10.21 -6.02 7.50
C ARG A 44 8.89 -6.55 6.94
N ILE A 45 8.77 -7.88 6.86
CA ILE A 45 7.69 -8.59 6.16
C ILE A 45 6.30 -8.24 6.69
N LYS A 46 6.12 -8.20 8.02
CA LYS A 46 4.81 -7.88 8.63
C LYS A 46 4.33 -6.47 8.27
N GLU A 47 5.22 -5.49 8.33
CA GLU A 47 4.89 -4.10 7.99
C GLU A 47 4.64 -3.93 6.48
N ALA A 48 5.38 -4.68 5.65
CA ALA A 48 5.11 -4.73 4.22
C ALA A 48 3.72 -5.33 3.91
N GLU A 49 3.34 -6.42 4.59
CA GLU A 49 2.03 -7.06 4.45
C GLU A 49 0.89 -6.09 4.78
N GLU A 50 1.00 -5.34 5.88
CA GLU A 50 0.01 -4.32 6.26
C GLU A 50 -0.12 -3.22 5.21
N MET A 51 1.00 -2.73 4.66
CA MET A 51 0.99 -1.70 3.63
C MET A 51 0.40 -2.20 2.30
N TYR A 52 0.74 -3.41 1.86
CA TYR A 52 0.11 -4.01 0.67
C TYR A 52 -1.38 -4.26 0.87
N SER A 53 -1.81 -4.66 2.07
CA SER A 53 -3.23 -4.87 2.39
C SER A 53 -4.05 -3.58 2.25
N ARG A 54 -3.56 -2.47 2.83
CA ARG A 54 -4.20 -1.14 2.72
C ARG A 54 -4.27 -0.66 1.27
N ALA A 55 -3.14 -0.75 0.55
CA ALA A 55 -3.07 -0.35 -0.85
C ALA A 55 -4.02 -1.17 -1.73
N LEU A 56 -4.15 -2.47 -1.46
CA LEU A 56 -5.06 -3.36 -2.17
C LEU A 56 -6.53 -2.98 -1.95
N ALA A 57 -6.95 -2.82 -0.70
CA ALA A 57 -8.34 -2.47 -0.37
C ALA A 57 -8.77 -1.14 -1.00
N GLY A 58 -7.89 -0.14 -0.97
CA GLY A 58 -8.13 1.14 -1.64
C GLY A 58 -8.15 1.01 -3.17
N ALA A 59 -7.22 0.25 -3.74
CA ALA A 59 -7.17 0.03 -5.19
C ALA A 59 -8.42 -0.70 -5.71
N GLU A 60 -8.93 -1.69 -4.97
CA GLU A 60 -10.18 -2.39 -5.29
C GLU A 60 -11.38 -1.46 -5.27
N THR A 61 -11.40 -0.50 -4.33
CA THR A 61 -12.45 0.52 -4.26
C THR A 61 -12.46 1.43 -5.50
N VAL A 62 -11.28 1.74 -6.07
CA VAL A 62 -11.16 2.67 -7.21
C VAL A 62 -11.29 1.97 -8.56
N PHE A 63 -10.68 0.79 -8.71
CA PHE A 63 -10.55 0.11 -9.99
C PHE A 63 -11.46 -1.11 -10.15
N GLY A 64 -12.14 -1.52 -9.08
CA GLY A 64 -12.91 -2.75 -9.03
C GLY A 64 -12.03 -3.96 -8.68
N HIS A 65 -12.68 -4.98 -8.13
CA HIS A 65 -12.04 -6.25 -7.79
C HIS A 65 -11.54 -6.95 -9.08
N GLY A 66 -10.35 -7.53 -9.04
CA GLY A 66 -9.75 -8.23 -10.19
C GLY A 66 -9.17 -7.33 -11.29
N SER A 67 -9.12 -6.01 -11.10
CA SER A 67 -8.40 -5.11 -12.02
C SER A 67 -6.92 -5.47 -12.11
N GLU A 68 -6.32 -5.41 -13.30
CA GLU A 68 -4.86 -5.55 -13.50
C GLU A 68 -4.05 -4.61 -12.59
N ARG A 69 -4.60 -3.43 -12.26
CA ARG A 69 -3.97 -2.47 -11.34
C ARG A 69 -3.91 -2.98 -9.90
N CYS A 70 -4.84 -3.85 -9.50
CA CYS A 70 -4.86 -4.52 -8.21
C CYS A 70 -4.01 -5.80 -8.22
N GLN A 71 -3.86 -6.45 -9.38
CA GLN A 71 -3.23 -7.77 -9.52
C GLN A 71 -1.80 -7.81 -8.96
N HIS A 72 -0.94 -6.85 -9.31
CA HIS A 72 0.44 -6.83 -8.78
C HIS A 72 0.46 -6.70 -7.24
N ILE A 73 -0.41 -5.87 -6.67
CA ILE A 73 -0.50 -5.67 -5.21
C ILE A 73 -1.00 -6.96 -4.55
N TYR A 74 -2.03 -7.57 -5.15
CA TYR A 74 -2.64 -8.82 -4.72
C TYR A 74 -1.66 -10.00 -4.72
N GLU A 75 -0.91 -10.19 -5.80
CA GLU A 75 0.09 -11.24 -5.92
C GLU A 75 1.14 -11.12 -4.82
N ARG A 76 1.66 -9.90 -4.62
CA ARG A 76 2.71 -9.67 -3.62
C ARG A 76 2.22 -9.82 -2.19
N PHE A 77 1.03 -9.30 -1.89
CA PHE A 77 0.35 -9.48 -0.62
C PHE A 77 0.17 -10.97 -0.27
N ASN A 78 -0.29 -11.78 -1.22
CA ASN A 78 -0.51 -13.21 -0.99
C ASN A 78 0.79 -14.00 -0.76
N VAL A 79 1.88 -13.63 -1.43
CA VAL A 79 3.20 -14.24 -1.18
C VAL A 79 3.63 -13.97 0.26
N LEU A 80 3.56 -12.71 0.69
CA LEU A 80 3.98 -12.33 2.04
C LEU A 80 3.15 -13.02 3.11
N ARG A 81 1.82 -13.05 2.97
CA ARG A 81 0.90 -13.72 3.90
C ARG A 81 1.18 -15.23 4.04
N ARG A 82 1.69 -15.88 2.99
CA ARG A 82 2.08 -17.29 3.02
C ARG A 82 3.45 -17.52 3.64
N SER A 83 4.31 -16.51 3.63
CA SER A 83 5.67 -16.57 4.21
C SER A 83 5.72 -16.14 5.69
N SER A 84 4.63 -15.58 6.21
CA SER A 84 4.49 -15.20 7.63
C SER A 84 3.83 -16.28 8.51
N LEU A 85 3.52 -17.47 7.94
CA LEU A 85 3.08 -18.70 8.61
C LEU A 85 4.24 -19.70 8.76
#